data_AF-A0AAV8HDA5-F1
#
_entry.id   AF-A0AAV8HDA5-F1
#
_cell.length_a   1.000
_cell.length_b   1.000
_cell.length_c   1.000
_cell.angle_alpha   90.00
_cell.angle_beta   90.00
_cell.angle_gamma   90.00
#
_symmetry.space_group_name_H-M   'P 1'
#
loop_
_entity.id
_entity.type
_entity.pdbx_description
1 polymer ?
#
loop_
_entity_poly.entity_id
_entity_poly.type
_entity_poly.pdbx_seq_one_letter_code
_entity_poly.pdbx_strand_id
1 'polypeptide(L)'
;MSAAVCGKRSSSIFDELPLPLPFQPHHSAKRSRCGFSPPRDSNPNPLFSHLRSLFPQMNQELLERALEAAGNDLDSAIKSLTDLHLEPGENNLPSVAGTCTNGVPVNAHLATEGQVLSNDGTVCSAAGSMPGAQNNHPSGGSEWVELFVQEMMNASDMDDARSRASRALEVLEKSIISSVNAESMQNVQKENLLLKEQMEAVLRENLILKRAVAIQHDRQKEQEERNQEVQQLRQMVSQYQDQVRTLEVNNYALTMHLRQAQQGNSIPGRFHPDVF
;
A
#
# COMPACT_ATOMS: atom_id res chain seq x y z
N MET A 1 -47.94 21.08 17.87
CA MET A 1 -47.54 20.07 18.87
C MET A 1 -46.09 19.72 18.60
N SER A 2 -45.17 20.34 19.33
CA SER A 2 -43.73 20.19 19.18
C SER A 2 -43.15 19.93 20.56
N ALA A 3 -42.44 18.81 20.72
CA ALA A 3 -41.78 18.47 21.98
C ALA A 3 -40.30 18.89 21.91
N ALA A 4 -39.90 19.71 22.87
CA ALA A 4 -38.52 19.95 23.25
C ALA A 4 -38.36 19.42 24.68
N VAL A 5 -37.31 18.63 24.95
CA VAL A 5 -36.88 18.29 26.31
C VAL A 5 -35.35 18.43 26.36
N CYS A 6 -34.91 19.14 27.39
CA CYS A 6 -33.53 19.52 27.69
C CYS A 6 -33.05 18.78 28.96
N GLY A 7 -31.82 18.25 28.93
CA GLY A 7 -30.89 18.03 30.07
C GLY A 7 -31.23 16.92 31.10
N LYS A 8 -30.33 16.40 31.94
CA LYS A 8 -28.85 16.45 32.11
C LYS A 8 -28.49 15.53 33.30
N ARG A 9 -27.30 14.90 33.29
CA ARG A 9 -26.52 14.26 34.41
C ARG A 9 -27.01 12.86 34.85
N SER A 10 -26.19 11.83 35.10
CA SER A 10 -24.92 11.74 35.86
C SER A 10 -24.19 10.40 35.61
N SER A 11 -22.84 10.37 35.66
CA SER A 11 -22.02 9.43 36.47
C SER A 11 -20.53 9.55 36.11
N SER A 12 -19.84 10.44 36.83
CA SER A 12 -18.37 10.49 36.94
C SER A 12 -18.00 9.58 38.11
N ILE A 13 -17.30 8.49 37.82
CA ILE A 13 -16.72 7.55 38.80
C ILE A 13 -15.23 7.83 38.85
N PHE A 14 -14.68 7.83 40.05
CA PHE A 14 -13.27 7.96 40.43
C PHE A 14 -12.76 9.39 40.72
N ASP A 15 -13.16 9.89 41.89
CA ASP A 15 -12.29 10.72 42.73
C ASP A 15 -12.60 10.37 44.19
N GLU A 16 -11.70 9.62 44.84
CA GLU A 16 -11.72 9.39 46.30
C GLU A 16 -10.27 9.49 46.81
N LEU A 17 -9.87 10.74 47.09
CA LEU A 17 -8.68 11.10 47.84
C LEU A 17 -8.99 11.06 49.36
N PRO A 18 -8.08 10.58 50.22
CA PRO A 18 -8.07 10.94 51.64
C PRO A 18 -7.19 12.17 51.91
N LEU A 19 -7.74 13.10 52.70
CA LEU A 19 -7.21 14.39 53.15
C LEU A 19 -5.97 14.30 54.09
N PRO A 20 -5.30 15.44 54.41
CA PRO A 20 -3.87 15.54 54.79
C PRO A 20 -3.61 15.84 56.28
N LEU A 21 -2.38 15.60 56.77
CA LEU A 21 -1.81 16.13 58.03
C LEU A 21 -0.24 16.00 58.00
N PRO A 22 0.57 16.70 58.86
CA PRO A 22 1.59 17.65 58.38
C PRO A 22 3.04 17.45 58.91
N PHE A 23 3.99 18.26 58.39
CA PHE A 23 5.38 18.54 58.85
C PHE A 23 6.47 17.45 58.60
N GLN A 24 7.32 17.59 57.57
CA GLN A 24 8.68 18.22 57.54
C GLN A 24 9.84 17.16 57.50
N PRO A 25 11.12 17.46 57.18
CA PRO A 25 11.64 17.74 55.83
C PRO A 25 13.00 17.04 55.48
N HIS A 26 13.47 17.22 54.23
CA HIS A 26 14.85 17.06 53.70
C HIS A 26 15.54 15.67 53.69
N HIS A 27 15.92 15.20 52.49
CA HIS A 27 17.33 15.10 52.07
C HIS A 27 17.47 14.67 50.59
N SER A 28 18.49 15.22 49.96
CA SER A 28 18.91 15.04 48.58
C SER A 28 20.00 13.96 48.45
N ALA A 29 20.14 13.46 47.21
CA ALA A 29 21.30 12.76 46.62
C ALA A 29 21.56 11.27 46.98
N LYS A 30 21.52 10.40 45.96
CA LYS A 30 22.73 9.85 45.28
C LYS A 30 22.38 8.77 44.24
N ARG A 31 22.83 9.05 43.02
CA ARG A 31 23.33 8.17 41.95
C ARG A 31 23.52 6.68 42.33
N SER A 32 22.93 5.76 41.55
CA SER A 32 23.54 4.47 41.24
C SER A 32 23.25 4.07 39.79
N ARG A 33 24.34 3.83 39.06
CA ARG A 33 24.36 3.24 37.71
C ARG A 33 24.12 1.74 37.85
N CYS A 34 23.16 1.20 37.11
CA CYS A 34 23.22 -0.18 36.65
C CYS A 34 22.92 -0.18 35.15
N GLY A 35 24.00 -0.17 34.36
CA GLY A 35 23.95 -0.54 32.96
C GLY A 35 23.86 -2.05 32.86
N PHE A 36 22.81 -2.53 32.19
CA PHE A 36 22.79 -3.86 31.60
C PHE A 36 23.08 -3.66 30.11
N SER A 37 24.33 -3.94 29.72
CA SER A 37 24.68 -4.16 28.32
C SER A 37 24.21 -5.56 27.94
N PRO A 38 23.40 -5.73 26.88
CA PRO A 38 23.18 -7.04 26.30
C PRO A 38 24.48 -7.55 25.66
N PRO A 39 24.67 -8.88 25.54
CA PRO A 39 25.84 -9.44 24.87
C PRO A 39 25.85 -8.97 23.42
N ARG A 40 27.02 -8.53 22.95
CA ARG A 40 27.31 -8.37 21.53
C ARG A 40 27.46 -9.76 20.92
N ASP A 41 26.34 -10.43 20.70
CA ASP A 41 26.27 -11.45 19.67
C ASP A 41 26.09 -10.74 18.33
N SER A 42 26.95 -11.11 17.38
CA SER A 42 27.07 -10.57 16.03
C SER A 42 25.71 -10.24 15.43
N ASN A 43 25.40 -8.95 15.35
CA ASN A 43 24.18 -8.46 14.73
C ASN A 43 24.12 -8.96 13.28
N PRO A 44 23.22 -9.88 12.90
CA PRO A 44 23.01 -10.14 11.49
C PRO A 44 22.34 -8.87 10.96
N ASN A 45 23.04 -8.14 10.09
CA ASN A 45 22.49 -6.92 9.50
C ASN A 45 21.07 -7.24 8.97
N PRO A 46 20.01 -6.54 9.41
CA PRO A 46 18.63 -6.87 9.03
C PRO A 46 18.43 -6.81 7.51
N LEU A 47 19.22 -5.95 6.85
CA LEU A 47 19.31 -5.83 5.40
C LEU A 47 19.88 -7.10 4.75
N PHE A 48 20.88 -7.70 5.38
CA PHE A 48 21.50 -8.94 4.92
C PHE A 48 20.55 -10.13 5.00
N SER A 49 19.81 -10.25 6.11
CA SER A 49 18.77 -11.28 6.23
C SER A 49 17.65 -11.12 5.20
N HIS A 50 17.32 -9.87 4.84
CA HIS A 50 16.33 -9.60 3.80
C HIS A 50 16.85 -10.01 2.41
N LEU A 51 18.09 -9.66 2.06
CA LEU A 51 18.72 -10.10 0.80
C LEU A 51 18.83 -11.63 0.72
N ARG A 52 19.14 -12.31 1.83
CA ARG A 52 19.19 -13.78 1.91
C ARG A 52 17.83 -14.42 1.64
N SER A 53 16.74 -13.77 2.05
CA SER A 53 15.38 -14.24 1.78
C SER A 53 14.98 -14.06 0.32
N LEU A 54 15.45 -13.00 -0.34
CA LEU A 54 15.18 -12.70 -1.75
C LEU A 54 16.03 -13.54 -2.71
N PHE A 55 17.26 -13.89 -2.31
CA PHE A 55 18.18 -14.70 -3.12
C PHE A 55 18.71 -15.92 -2.34
N PRO A 56 17.88 -16.96 -2.09
CA PRO A 56 18.28 -18.13 -1.31
C PRO A 56 19.43 -18.94 -1.92
N GLN A 57 19.59 -18.86 -3.25
CA GLN A 57 20.55 -19.65 -4.03
C GLN A 57 21.92 -18.97 -4.21
N MET A 58 22.08 -17.71 -3.79
CA MET A 58 23.27 -16.92 -4.06
C MET A 58 24.28 -16.94 -2.89
N ASN A 59 25.57 -16.83 -3.17
CA ASN A 59 26.64 -16.97 -2.17
C ASN A 59 26.66 -15.83 -1.15
N GLN A 60 26.82 -16.16 0.14
CA GLN A 60 26.81 -15.20 1.26
C GLN A 60 27.78 -14.02 1.04
N GLU A 61 29.00 -14.30 0.57
CA GLU A 61 30.04 -13.30 0.30
C GLU A 61 29.67 -12.32 -0.83
N LEU A 62 28.88 -12.75 -1.82
CA LEU A 62 28.41 -11.87 -2.89
C LEU A 62 27.31 -10.92 -2.40
N LEU A 63 26.44 -11.40 -1.50
CA LEU A 63 25.43 -10.56 -0.86
C LEU A 63 26.08 -9.51 0.05
N GLU A 64 27.09 -9.89 0.83
CA GLU A 64 27.83 -8.96 1.71
C GLU A 64 28.56 -7.91 0.88
N ARG A 65 29.27 -8.34 -0.18
CA ARG A 65 29.98 -7.43 -1.09
C ARG A 65 29.06 -6.46 -1.83
N ALA A 66 27.89 -6.92 -2.29
CA ALA A 66 26.92 -6.06 -2.95
C ALA A 66 26.32 -5.04 -1.97
N LEU A 67 26.05 -5.44 -0.72
CA LEU A 67 25.56 -4.54 0.32
C LEU A 67 26.61 -3.50 0.73
N GLU A 68 27.88 -3.89 0.82
CA GLU A 68 28.99 -2.98 1.08
C GLU A 68 29.22 -2.00 -0.08
N ALA A 69 29.20 -2.49 -1.33
CA ALA A 69 29.33 -1.65 -2.53
C ALA A 69 28.15 -0.69 -2.72
N ALA A 70 26.95 -1.10 -2.33
CA ALA A 70 25.75 -0.27 -2.32
C ALA A 70 25.66 0.68 -1.11
N GLY A 71 26.65 0.69 -0.22
CA GLY A 71 26.66 1.58 0.94
C GLY A 71 25.53 1.31 1.94
N ASN A 72 25.17 0.04 2.14
CA ASN A 72 24.02 -0.42 2.94
C ASN A 72 22.65 0.05 2.42
N ASP A 73 22.53 0.46 1.16
CA ASP A 73 21.24 0.67 0.51
C ASP A 73 20.70 -0.64 -0.06
N LEU A 74 19.54 -1.07 0.44
CA LEU A 74 18.91 -2.34 0.08
C LEU A 74 18.46 -2.34 -1.38
N ASP A 75 17.88 -1.24 -1.87
CA ASP A 75 17.32 -1.17 -3.22
C ASP A 75 18.42 -1.19 -4.28
N SER A 76 19.53 -0.50 -4.01
CA SER A 76 20.72 -0.53 -4.87
C SER A 76 21.41 -1.90 -4.86
N ALA A 77 21.47 -2.57 -3.70
CA ALA A 77 22.01 -3.93 -3.59
C ALA A 77 21.14 -4.95 -4.35
N ILE A 78 19.81 -4.87 -4.21
CA ILE A 78 18.87 -5.75 -4.94
C ILE A 78 19.06 -5.57 -6.44
N LYS A 79 19.10 -4.33 -6.94
CA LYS A 79 19.29 -4.05 -8.39
C LYS A 79 20.61 -4.63 -8.92
N SER A 80 21.72 -4.39 -8.22
CA SER A 80 23.03 -4.92 -8.63
C SER A 80 23.05 -6.45 -8.65
N LEU A 81 22.37 -7.09 -7.69
CA LEU A 81 22.28 -8.54 -7.61
C LEU A 81 21.35 -9.12 -8.68
N THR A 82 20.23 -8.46 -8.98
CA THR A 82 19.36 -8.86 -10.10
C THR A 82 20.06 -8.73 -11.43
N ASP A 83 20.86 -7.68 -11.65
CA ASP A 83 21.62 -7.49 -12.90
C ASP A 83 22.66 -8.61 -13.07
N LEU A 84 23.36 -9.00 -12.00
CA LEU A 84 24.29 -10.14 -12.01
C LEU A 84 23.58 -11.49 -12.26
N HIS A 85 22.33 -11.63 -11.83
CA HIS A 85 21.51 -12.81 -12.11
C HIS A 85 20.98 -12.83 -13.55
N LEU A 86 20.90 -11.69 -14.23
CA LEU A 86 20.41 -11.52 -15.59
C LEU A 86 21.51 -11.56 -16.66
N GLU A 87 22.79 -11.41 -16.28
CA GLU A 87 23.95 -11.72 -17.14
C GLU A 87 24.59 -13.10 -16.84
N PRO A 88 23.96 -14.25 -17.17
CA PRO A 88 24.72 -15.47 -17.41
C PRO A 88 25.30 -15.42 -18.83
N GLY A 89 26.47 -14.80 -18.96
CA GLY A 89 27.34 -14.99 -20.12
C GLY A 89 27.92 -13.70 -20.71
N GLU A 90 29.25 -13.68 -20.74
CA GLU A 90 30.13 -12.76 -21.47
C GLU A 90 30.60 -11.51 -20.72
N ASN A 91 31.65 -11.71 -19.92
CA ASN A 91 32.60 -10.65 -19.64
C ASN A 91 34.03 -11.14 -19.93
N ASN A 92 34.52 -10.83 -21.13
CA ASN A 92 35.92 -10.54 -21.39
C ASN A 92 36.07 -9.63 -22.62
N LEU A 93 36.26 -8.34 -22.34
CA LEU A 93 37.14 -7.35 -22.98
C LEU A 93 36.46 -6.00 -23.34
N PRO A 94 37.21 -4.88 -23.25
CA PRO A 94 36.65 -3.55 -23.12
C PRO A 94 36.66 -2.72 -24.41
N SER A 95 35.86 -1.65 -24.37
CA SER A 95 36.06 -0.35 -25.04
C SER A 95 35.63 -0.22 -26.51
N VAL A 96 34.72 0.71 -26.80
CA VAL A 96 34.99 2.06 -27.37
C VAL A 96 33.67 2.73 -27.76
N ALA A 97 33.62 4.05 -27.56
CA ALA A 97 32.54 4.99 -27.83
C ALA A 97 31.88 4.94 -29.22
N GLY A 98 30.62 5.38 -29.29
CA GLY A 98 29.94 5.70 -30.54
C GLY A 98 28.50 6.18 -30.33
N THR A 99 28.34 7.48 -30.13
CA THR A 99 27.06 8.23 -30.22
C THR A 99 26.36 8.03 -31.56
N CYS A 100 25.02 7.98 -31.57
CA CYS A 100 24.10 8.92 -32.27
C CYS A 100 22.73 8.29 -32.63
N THR A 101 21.70 8.77 -31.93
CA THR A 101 20.43 9.35 -32.44
C THR A 101 19.51 8.60 -33.41
N ASN A 102 18.25 8.54 -32.93
CA ASN A 102 16.96 8.75 -33.62
C ASN A 102 16.22 7.54 -34.23
N GLY A 103 14.97 7.38 -33.78
CA GLY A 103 13.92 6.70 -34.53
C GLY A 103 12.86 6.04 -33.66
N VAL A 104 11.82 6.78 -33.30
CA VAL A 104 10.62 6.36 -32.54
C VAL A 104 9.89 5.16 -33.20
N PRO A 105 9.28 4.24 -32.42
CA PRO A 105 8.51 3.11 -32.93
C PRO A 105 7.02 3.45 -33.06
N VAL A 106 6.33 2.92 -34.07
CA VAL A 106 4.86 2.75 -34.03
C VAL A 106 4.52 1.34 -34.47
N ASN A 107 3.94 0.63 -33.52
CA ASN A 107 3.43 -0.73 -33.60
C ASN A 107 1.96 -0.68 -34.07
N ALA A 108 1.63 -1.58 -34.98
CA ALA A 108 0.47 -2.49 -34.95
C ALA A 108 -0.95 -1.97 -34.53
N HIS A 109 -1.88 -2.17 -35.47
CA HIS A 109 -3.10 -3.01 -35.34
C HIS A 109 -4.47 -2.36 -34.97
N LEU A 110 -5.44 -2.71 -35.84
CA LEU A 110 -6.85 -3.05 -35.62
C LEU A 110 -7.94 -1.96 -35.46
N ALA A 111 -8.87 -1.98 -36.41
CA ALA A 111 -10.31 -1.87 -36.18
C ALA A 111 -10.99 -2.93 -37.08
N THR A 112 -11.58 -3.98 -36.52
CA THR A 112 -12.99 -4.09 -36.09
C THR A 112 -13.96 -4.02 -37.26
N GLU A 113 -14.55 -5.15 -37.68
CA GLU A 113 -15.94 -5.25 -38.15
C GLU A 113 -16.46 -6.69 -37.98
N GLY A 114 -17.71 -6.81 -37.52
CA GLY A 114 -18.44 -8.05 -37.34
C GLY A 114 -19.51 -8.26 -38.41
N GLN A 115 -19.74 -9.54 -38.71
CA GLN A 115 -21.04 -10.23 -38.77
C GLN A 115 -22.09 -9.89 -39.88
N VAL A 116 -22.57 -10.99 -40.52
CA VAL A 116 -23.98 -11.35 -40.86
C VAL A 116 -24.34 -11.55 -42.36
N LEU A 117 -24.61 -12.84 -42.71
CA LEU A 117 -25.59 -13.42 -43.70
C LEU A 117 -25.40 -13.12 -45.21
N SER A 118 -25.75 -13.96 -46.21
CA SER A 118 -26.32 -15.31 -46.34
C SER A 118 -26.20 -15.78 -47.81
N ASN A 119 -26.41 -17.09 -48.01
CA ASN A 119 -27.02 -17.79 -49.16
C ASN A 119 -26.22 -18.27 -50.39
N ASP A 120 -26.14 -19.61 -50.43
CA ASP A 120 -26.72 -20.54 -51.39
C ASP A 120 -25.95 -20.91 -52.69
N GLY A 121 -25.87 -22.22 -52.94
CA GLY A 121 -25.07 -22.80 -54.02
C GLY A 121 -24.89 -24.33 -53.93
N THR A 122 -26.00 -25.04 -54.01
CA THR A 122 -26.12 -26.50 -54.25
C THR A 122 -25.20 -27.02 -55.36
N VAL A 123 -24.42 -28.11 -55.13
CA VAL A 123 -24.43 -29.36 -55.94
C VAL A 123 -23.86 -30.53 -55.13
N CYS A 124 -24.63 -31.63 -55.09
CA CYS A 124 -24.25 -32.93 -54.54
C CYS A 124 -23.14 -33.62 -55.35
N SER A 125 -22.23 -34.33 -54.67
CA SER A 125 -21.53 -35.47 -55.28
C SER A 125 -21.32 -36.58 -54.26
N ALA A 126 -21.57 -37.77 -54.78
CA ALA A 126 -21.89 -38.98 -54.06
C ALA A 126 -20.69 -39.64 -53.38
N ALA A 127 -21.03 -40.37 -52.31
CA ALA A 127 -20.55 -41.72 -52.00
C ALA A 127 -19.04 -41.97 -52.11
N GLY A 128 -18.37 -41.81 -50.98
CA GLY A 128 -17.13 -42.49 -50.65
C GLY A 128 -17.13 -42.78 -49.16
N SER A 129 -17.98 -43.71 -48.73
CA SER A 129 -17.97 -44.23 -47.36
C SER A 129 -16.63 -44.92 -47.14
N MET A 130 -15.73 -44.25 -46.43
CA MET A 130 -14.60 -44.87 -45.76
C MET A 130 -14.72 -44.52 -44.28
N PRO A 131 -14.57 -45.49 -43.37
CA PRO A 131 -14.89 -45.31 -41.98
C PRO A 131 -13.93 -44.28 -41.42
N GLY A 132 -14.48 -43.13 -41.01
CA GLY A 132 -13.79 -42.22 -40.14
C GLY A 132 -13.35 -43.02 -38.93
N ALA A 133 -12.05 -43.26 -38.81
CA ALA A 133 -11.44 -43.58 -37.56
C ALA A 133 -11.80 -42.43 -36.63
N GLN A 134 -12.84 -42.65 -35.81
CA GLN A 134 -13.04 -41.87 -34.61
C GLN A 134 -11.74 -42.05 -33.84
N ASN A 135 -10.88 -41.03 -33.89
CA ASN A 135 -9.69 -40.96 -33.07
C ASN A 135 -10.15 -40.67 -31.63
N ASN A 136 -10.82 -41.66 -31.03
CA ASN A 136 -10.88 -41.81 -29.59
C ASN A 136 -9.48 -42.26 -29.19
N HIS A 137 -8.56 -41.29 -29.17
CA HIS A 137 -7.26 -41.53 -28.60
C HIS A 137 -7.49 -41.91 -27.12
N PRO A 138 -6.91 -43.02 -26.66
CA PRO A 138 -6.97 -43.41 -25.26
C PRO A 138 -6.61 -42.20 -24.38
N SER A 139 -7.53 -41.85 -23.50
CA SER A 139 -7.44 -40.67 -22.63
C SER A 139 -6.75 -41.01 -21.31
N GLY A 140 -6.74 -42.29 -20.93
CA GLY A 140 -6.12 -42.79 -19.70
C GLY A 140 -4.98 -43.78 -19.94
N GLY A 141 -4.06 -43.86 -18.98
CA GLY A 141 -2.91 -44.79 -19.05
C GLY A 141 -3.31 -46.26 -19.19
N SER A 142 -4.44 -46.69 -18.61
CA SER A 142 -4.96 -48.07 -18.76
C SER A 142 -5.38 -48.38 -20.19
N GLU A 143 -6.06 -47.44 -20.84
CA GLU A 143 -6.53 -47.59 -22.22
C GLU A 143 -5.34 -47.64 -23.20
N TRP A 144 -4.28 -46.87 -22.93
CA TRP A 144 -3.01 -46.96 -23.67
C TRP A 144 -2.34 -48.32 -23.52
N VAL A 145 -2.32 -48.89 -22.31
CA VAL A 145 -1.74 -50.21 -22.04
C VAL A 145 -2.54 -51.30 -22.77
N GLU A 146 -3.88 -51.25 -22.69
CA GLU A 146 -4.75 -52.22 -23.37
C GLU A 146 -4.59 -52.17 -24.89
N LEU A 147 -4.57 -50.97 -25.47
CA LEU A 147 -4.34 -50.80 -26.91
C LEU A 147 -2.95 -51.24 -27.34
N PHE A 148 -1.93 -50.99 -26.52
CA PHE A 148 -0.55 -51.43 -26.81
C PHE A 148 -0.42 -52.95 -26.80
N VAL A 149 -1.00 -53.62 -25.79
CA VAL A 149 -1.02 -55.08 -25.68
C VAL A 149 -1.82 -55.69 -26.83
N GLN A 150 -2.98 -55.12 -27.16
CA GLN A 150 -3.83 -55.57 -28.27
C GLN A 150 -3.12 -55.44 -29.63
N GLU A 151 -2.43 -54.33 -29.90
CA GLU A 151 -1.67 -54.14 -31.14
C GLU A 151 -0.51 -55.14 -31.27
N MET A 152 0.17 -55.46 -30.17
CA MET A 152 1.24 -56.46 -30.17
C MET A 152 0.73 -57.90 -30.32
N MET A 153 -0.41 -58.24 -29.72
CA MET A 153 -1.04 -59.57 -29.86
C MET A 153 -1.49 -59.86 -31.30
N ASN A 154 -1.77 -58.82 -32.08
CA ASN A 154 -2.21 -58.93 -33.48
C ASN A 154 -1.04 -58.85 -34.49
N ALA A 155 0.21 -58.78 -34.03
CA ALA A 155 1.37 -58.72 -34.91
C ALA A 155 1.63 -60.07 -35.60
N SER A 156 2.03 -60.01 -36.88
CA SER A 156 2.29 -61.23 -37.67
C SER A 156 3.69 -61.82 -37.43
N ASP A 157 4.65 -60.96 -37.07
CA ASP A 157 6.03 -61.31 -36.74
C ASP A 157 6.64 -60.27 -35.77
N MET A 158 7.89 -60.49 -35.38
CA MET A 158 8.58 -59.60 -34.44
C MET A 158 8.88 -58.21 -35.01
N ASP A 159 9.06 -58.06 -36.32
CA ASP A 159 9.36 -56.77 -36.95
C ASP A 159 8.09 -55.93 -37.13
N ASP A 160 6.95 -56.58 -37.42
CA ASP A 160 5.62 -55.98 -37.37
C ASP A 160 5.28 -55.52 -35.95
N ALA A 161 5.54 -56.35 -34.92
CA ALA A 161 5.34 -55.96 -33.52
C ALA A 161 6.18 -54.72 -33.13
N ARG A 162 7.45 -54.66 -33.55
CA ARG A 162 8.32 -53.48 -33.32
C ARG A 162 7.80 -52.23 -34.03
N SER A 163 7.36 -52.38 -35.28
CA SER A 163 6.81 -51.27 -36.07
C SER A 163 5.53 -50.72 -35.44
N ARG A 164 4.64 -51.61 -34.97
CA ARG A 164 3.42 -51.25 -34.24
C ARG A 164 3.71 -50.58 -32.91
N ALA A 165 4.65 -51.12 -32.13
CA ALA A 165 5.06 -50.54 -30.86
C ALA A 165 5.64 -49.12 -31.04
N SER A 166 6.51 -48.93 -32.04
CA SER A 166 7.07 -47.63 -32.38
C SER A 166 5.97 -46.62 -32.72
N ARG A 167 5.03 -46.99 -33.60
CA ARG A 167 3.89 -46.14 -33.97
C ARG A 167 3.01 -45.80 -32.75
N ALA A 168 2.70 -46.79 -31.90
CA ALA A 168 1.86 -46.57 -30.74
C ALA A 168 2.52 -45.61 -29.73
N LEU A 169 3.83 -45.75 -29.51
CA LEU A 169 4.60 -44.84 -28.63
C LEU A 169 4.71 -43.43 -29.20
N GLU A 170 4.87 -43.28 -30.52
CA GLU A 170 4.90 -41.96 -31.17
C GLU A 170 3.56 -41.21 -31.02
N VAL A 171 2.43 -41.93 -31.14
CA VAL A 171 1.10 -41.33 -30.92
C VAL A 171 0.90 -40.99 -29.45
N LEU A 172 1.37 -41.82 -28.51
CA LEU A 172 1.34 -41.53 -27.08
C LEU A 172 2.18 -40.29 -26.74
N GLU A 173 3.39 -40.17 -27.28
CA GLU A 173 4.24 -38.99 -27.10
C GLU A 173 3.55 -37.72 -27.59
N LYS A 174 2.98 -37.74 -28.80
CA LYS A 174 2.22 -36.60 -29.34
C LYS A 174 1.01 -36.25 -28.47
N SER A 175 0.32 -37.26 -27.95
CA SER A 175 -0.82 -37.07 -27.04
C SER A 175 -0.41 -36.41 -25.73
N ILE A 176 0.70 -36.88 -25.12
CA ILE A 176 1.23 -36.32 -23.86
C ILE A 176 1.72 -34.88 -24.07
N ILE A 177 2.47 -34.61 -25.13
CA ILE A 177 2.95 -33.25 -25.43
C ILE A 177 1.76 -32.31 -25.64
N SER A 178 0.74 -32.76 -26.39
CA SER A 178 -0.46 -31.98 -26.62
C SER A 178 -1.24 -31.70 -25.33
N SER A 179 -1.40 -32.70 -24.45
CA SER A 179 -2.13 -32.52 -23.19
C SER A 179 -1.37 -31.60 -22.23
N VAL A 180 -0.06 -31.78 -22.08
CA VAL A 180 0.79 -30.94 -21.22
C VAL A 180 0.79 -29.49 -21.71
N ASN A 181 0.87 -29.27 -23.02
CA ASN A 181 0.80 -27.92 -23.59
C ASN A 181 -0.56 -27.26 -23.36
N ALA A 182 -1.65 -28.01 -23.52
CA ALA A 182 -3.00 -27.52 -23.26
C ALA A 182 -3.22 -27.19 -21.78
N GLU A 183 -2.76 -28.04 -20.87
CA GLU A 183 -2.82 -27.82 -19.43
C GLU A 183 -1.98 -26.61 -19.01
N SER A 184 -0.75 -26.48 -19.53
CA SER A 184 0.13 -25.34 -19.29
C SER A 184 -0.53 -24.03 -19.76
N MET A 185 -1.07 -24.02 -20.98
CA MET A 185 -1.78 -22.86 -21.52
C MET A 185 -3.01 -22.50 -20.68
N GLN A 186 -3.79 -23.49 -20.26
CA GLN A 186 -4.95 -23.28 -19.41
C GLN A 186 -4.55 -22.74 -18.03
N ASN A 187 -3.47 -23.24 -17.43
CA ASN A 187 -2.98 -22.77 -16.14
C ASN A 187 -2.53 -21.31 -16.23
N VAL A 188 -1.73 -20.97 -17.25
CA VAL A 188 -1.29 -19.59 -17.51
C VAL A 188 -2.49 -18.66 -17.73
N GLN A 189 -3.52 -19.09 -18.46
CA GLN A 189 -4.74 -18.31 -18.66
C GLN A 189 -5.49 -18.04 -17.36
N LYS A 190 -5.63 -19.07 -16.50
CA LYS A 190 -6.28 -18.93 -15.17
C LYS A 190 -5.51 -17.97 -14.28
N GLU A 191 -4.19 -18.09 -14.22
CA GLU A 191 -3.32 -17.19 -13.46
C GLU A 191 -3.42 -15.75 -13.99
N ASN A 192 -3.43 -15.56 -15.31
CA ASN A 192 -3.55 -14.23 -15.91
C ASN A 192 -4.89 -13.55 -15.56
N LEU A 193 -5.98 -14.32 -15.53
CA LEU A 193 -7.29 -13.82 -15.14
C LEU A 193 -7.30 -13.39 -13.66
N LEU A 194 -6.77 -14.23 -12.78
CA LEU A 194 -6.69 -13.93 -11.35
C LEU A 194 -5.78 -12.72 -11.06
N LEU A 195 -4.66 -12.58 -11.76
CA LEU A 195 -3.79 -11.40 -11.66
C LEU A 195 -4.48 -10.13 -12.13
N LYS A 196 -5.28 -10.19 -13.21
CA LYS A 196 -6.08 -9.05 -13.67
C LYS A 196 -7.12 -8.64 -12.65
N GLU A 197 -7.84 -9.60 -12.06
CA GLU A 197 -8.83 -9.31 -11.00
C GLU A 197 -8.19 -8.67 -9.77
N GLN A 198 -7.01 -9.16 -9.33
CA GLN A 198 -6.26 -8.53 -8.24
C GLN A 198 -5.80 -7.12 -8.61
N MET A 199 -5.30 -6.91 -9.83
CA MET A 199 -4.87 -5.59 -10.30
C MET A 199 -6.05 -4.59 -10.28
N GLU A 200 -7.21 -5.01 -10.78
CA GLU A 200 -8.43 -4.18 -10.74
C GLU A 200 -8.89 -3.88 -9.31
N ALA A 201 -8.76 -4.84 -8.39
CA ALA A 201 -9.08 -4.63 -6.98
C ALA A 201 -8.17 -3.57 -6.36
N VAL A 202 -6.86 -3.68 -6.55
CA VAL A 202 -5.87 -2.72 -6.07
C VAL A 202 -6.10 -1.33 -6.67
N LEU A 203 -6.44 -1.23 -7.96
CA LEU A 203 -6.77 0.06 -8.59
C LEU A 203 -8.02 0.70 -7.97
N ARG A 204 -9.06 -0.10 -7.68
CA ARG A 204 -10.26 0.38 -6.99
C ARG A 204 -9.95 0.89 -5.59
N GLU A 205 -9.15 0.16 -4.83
CA GLU A 205 -8.71 0.57 -3.48
C GLU A 205 -7.85 1.83 -3.54
N ASN A 206 -6.93 1.94 -4.50
CA ASN A 206 -6.10 3.13 -4.68
C ASN A 206 -6.94 4.38 -4.96
N LEU A 207 -8.02 4.24 -5.74
CA LEU A 207 -8.96 5.34 -5.99
C LEU A 207 -9.70 5.76 -4.71
N ILE A 208 -10.16 4.80 -3.91
CA ILE A 208 -10.82 5.07 -2.63
C ILE A 208 -9.85 5.80 -1.69
N LEU A 209 -8.61 5.33 -1.60
CA LEU A 209 -7.57 5.96 -0.78
C LEU A 209 -7.27 7.39 -1.25
N LYS A 210 -7.12 7.62 -2.55
CA LYS A 210 -6.92 8.98 -3.10
C LYS A 210 -8.06 9.92 -2.73
N ARG A 211 -9.31 9.45 -2.81
CA ARG A 211 -10.49 10.24 -2.39
C ARG A 211 -10.47 10.53 -0.89
N ALA A 212 -10.15 9.52 -0.07
CA ALA A 212 -10.07 9.69 1.38
C ALA A 212 -8.98 10.70 1.77
N VAL A 213 -7.81 10.65 1.13
CA VAL A 213 -6.70 11.59 1.36
C VAL A 213 -7.11 13.02 0.97
N ALA A 214 -7.77 13.21 -0.18
CA ALA A 214 -8.26 14.53 -0.59
C ALA A 214 -9.25 15.11 0.44
N ILE A 215 -10.22 14.32 0.90
CA ILE A 215 -11.18 14.74 1.92
C ILE A 215 -10.46 15.08 3.24
N GLN A 216 -9.47 14.28 3.63
CA GLN A 216 -8.71 14.50 4.86
C GLN A 216 -7.89 15.80 4.78
N HIS A 217 -7.26 16.04 3.63
CA HIS A 217 -6.52 17.27 3.37
C HIS A 217 -7.44 18.50 3.46
N ASP A 218 -8.62 18.46 2.83
CA ASP A 218 -9.56 19.59 2.84
C ASP A 218 -10.07 19.88 4.26
N ARG A 219 -10.35 18.84 5.05
CA ARG A 219 -10.73 18.97 6.47
C ARG A 219 -9.60 19.56 7.31
N GLN A 220 -8.36 19.14 7.06
CA GLN A 220 -7.20 19.68 7.76
C GLN A 220 -7.03 21.17 7.45
N LYS A 221 -7.15 21.55 6.18
CA LYS A 221 -7.08 22.96 5.76
C LYS A 221 -8.16 23.82 6.44
N GLU A 222 -9.41 23.35 6.47
CA GLU A 222 -10.50 24.07 7.15
C GLU A 222 -10.25 24.19 8.67
N GLN A 223 -9.64 23.17 9.28
CA GLN A 223 -9.26 23.23 10.69
C GLN A 223 -8.13 24.24 10.95
N GLU A 224 -7.16 24.35 10.05
CA GLU A 224 -6.09 25.35 10.11
C GLU A 224 -6.65 26.77 9.98
N GLU A 225 -7.60 27.00 9.07
CA GLU A 225 -8.32 28.28 8.93
C GLU A 225 -9.08 28.64 10.22
N ARG A 226 -9.87 27.70 10.77
CA ARG A 226 -10.56 27.91 12.05
C ARG A 226 -9.60 28.18 13.20
N ASN A 227 -8.45 27.52 13.23
CA ASN A 227 -7.43 27.76 14.25
C ASN A 227 -6.89 29.19 14.17
N GLN A 228 -6.70 29.74 12.96
CA GLN A 228 -6.30 31.13 12.77
C GLN A 228 -7.38 32.10 13.25
N GLU A 229 -8.66 31.86 12.91
CA GLU A 229 -9.78 32.66 13.40
C GLU A 229 -9.87 32.66 14.93
N VAL A 230 -9.72 31.49 15.56
CA VAL A 230 -9.70 31.36 17.02
C VAL A 230 -8.54 32.16 17.63
N GLN A 231 -7.36 32.17 17.01
CA GLN A 231 -6.23 32.97 17.47
C GLN A 231 -6.52 34.48 17.38
N GLN A 232 -7.11 34.94 16.26
CA GLN A 232 -7.51 36.34 16.08
C GLN A 232 -8.55 36.77 17.12
N LEU A 233 -9.57 35.93 17.36
CA LEU A 233 -10.59 36.20 18.38
C LEU A 233 -9.98 36.26 19.78
N ARG A 234 -9.05 35.36 20.12
CA ARG A 234 -8.33 35.41 21.40
C ARG A 234 -7.57 36.72 21.58
N GLN A 235 -6.90 37.21 20.54
CA GLN A 235 -6.20 38.49 20.58
C GLN A 235 -7.17 39.65 20.83
N MET A 236 -8.29 39.69 20.10
CA MET A 236 -9.31 40.71 20.28
C MET A 236 -9.92 40.69 21.69
N VAL A 237 -10.22 39.50 22.22
CA VAL A 237 -10.71 39.34 23.61
C VAL A 237 -9.68 39.86 24.61
N SER A 238 -8.38 39.57 24.42
CA SER A 238 -7.32 40.11 25.27
C SER A 238 -7.28 41.64 25.24
N GLN A 239 -7.40 42.23 24.05
CA GLN A 239 -7.43 43.69 23.89
C GLN A 239 -8.61 44.32 24.63
N TYR A 240 -9.82 43.74 24.51
CA TYR A 240 -10.98 44.24 25.24
C TYR A 240 -10.84 44.06 26.75
N GLN A 241 -10.26 42.96 27.22
CA GLN A 241 -9.98 42.76 28.65
C GLN A 241 -9.03 43.84 29.20
N ASP A 242 -7.99 44.20 28.45
CA ASP A 242 -7.06 45.26 28.86
C ASP A 242 -7.70 46.66 28.84
N GLN A 243 -8.58 46.94 27.87
CA GLN A 243 -9.37 48.18 27.84
C GLN A 243 -10.28 48.30 29.06
N VAL A 244 -10.98 47.21 29.41
CA VAL A 244 -11.84 47.18 30.61
C VAL A 244 -11.01 47.44 31.86
N ARG A 245 -9.87 46.75 32.03
CA ARG A 245 -8.98 46.96 33.17
C ARG A 245 -8.49 48.42 33.27
N THR A 246 -8.17 49.03 32.13
CA THR A 246 -7.74 50.44 32.08
C THR A 246 -8.87 51.39 32.49
N LEU A 247 -10.08 51.16 32.00
CA LEU A 247 -11.25 51.95 32.37
C LEU A 247 -11.61 51.79 33.85
N GLU A 248 -11.52 50.58 34.41
CA GLU A 248 -11.72 50.31 35.83
C GLU A 248 -10.73 51.11 36.70
N VAL A 249 -9.44 51.11 36.35
CA VAL A 249 -8.41 51.88 37.05
C VAL A 249 -8.67 53.38 36.95
N ASN A 250 -9.02 53.89 35.77
CA ASN A 250 -9.35 55.30 35.57
C ASN A 250 -10.57 55.73 36.39
N ASN A 251 -11.62 54.90 36.42
CA ASN A 251 -12.83 55.18 37.17
C ASN A 251 -12.56 55.20 38.68
N TYR A 252 -11.72 54.26 39.17
CA TYR A 252 -11.27 54.25 40.55
C TYR A 252 -10.48 55.52 40.90
N ALA A 253 -9.52 55.92 40.06
CA ALA A 253 -8.74 57.14 40.27
C ALA A 253 -9.63 58.39 40.32
N LEU A 254 -10.57 58.53 39.37
CA LEU A 254 -11.55 59.62 39.36
C LEU A 254 -12.42 59.63 40.62
N THR A 255 -12.93 58.47 41.05
CA THR A 255 -13.71 58.32 42.29
C THR A 255 -12.91 58.76 43.51
N MET A 256 -11.64 58.38 43.59
CA MET A 256 -10.74 58.80 44.67
C MET A 256 -10.50 60.32 44.67
N HIS A 257 -10.23 60.92 43.51
CA HIS A 257 -10.06 62.37 43.38
C HIS A 257 -11.34 63.15 43.73
N LEU A 258 -12.51 62.66 43.31
CA LEU A 258 -13.80 63.27 43.67
C LEU A 258 -14.02 63.25 45.19
N ARG A 259 -13.75 62.12 45.85
CA ARG A 259 -13.85 62.01 47.31
C ARG A 259 -12.90 62.97 48.01
N GLN A 260 -11.67 63.12 47.52
CA GLN A 260 -10.69 64.05 48.08
C GLN A 260 -11.13 65.51 47.92
N ALA A 261 -11.67 65.90 46.77
CA ALA A 261 -12.22 67.23 46.53
C ALA A 261 -13.42 67.55 47.44
N GLN A 262 -14.29 66.56 47.68
CA GLN A 262 -15.43 66.70 48.60
C GLN A 262 -14.99 66.87 50.06
N GLN A 263 -13.92 66.18 50.48
CA GLN A 263 -13.36 66.32 51.84
C GLN A 263 -12.56 67.61 52.04
N GLY A 264 -11.93 68.13 50.97
CA GLY A 264 -11.25 69.43 50.97
C GLY A 264 -12.23 70.62 50.97
N ASN A 265 -13.48 70.42 50.55
CA ASN A 265 -14.55 71.40 50.70
C ASN A 265 -15.16 71.35 52.12
N SER A 266 -14.35 71.71 53.11
CA SER A 266 -14.87 72.37 54.29
C SER A 266 -15.22 73.80 53.90
N ILE A 267 -16.32 74.01 53.18
CA ILE A 267 -16.89 75.36 53.02
C ILE A 267 -17.50 75.70 54.39
N PRO A 268 -16.97 76.68 55.15
CA PRO A 268 -17.74 77.28 56.22
C PRO A 268 -18.94 77.98 55.54
N GLY A 269 -20.15 77.52 55.83
CA GLY A 269 -21.37 77.94 55.15
C GLY A 269 -21.54 79.45 55.04
N ARG A 270 -21.15 80.02 53.89
CA ARG A 270 -21.60 81.33 53.42
C ARG A 270 -21.84 81.27 51.92
N PHE A 271 -22.94 80.64 51.54
CA PHE A 271 -23.64 81.09 50.35
C PHE A 271 -24.28 82.44 50.69
N HIS A 272 -23.97 83.47 49.91
CA HIS A 272 -24.65 84.75 49.99
C HIS A 272 -26.05 84.57 49.39
N PRO A 273 -27.15 84.78 50.16
CA PRO A 273 -28.46 84.90 49.55
C PRO A 273 -28.54 86.28 48.90
N ASP A 274 -29.17 86.31 47.73
CA ASP A 274 -29.63 87.49 47.00
C ASP A 274 -28.55 88.43 46.45
N VAL A 275 -28.27 88.26 45.15
CA VAL A 275 -28.04 89.39 44.26
C VAL A 275 -28.95 89.19 43.04
N PHE A 276 -29.84 90.17 42.86
CA PHE A 276 -30.85 90.30 41.82
C PHE A 276 -30.26 90.41 40.40
#